data_AF-A0A1F2TLI6-F1
#
_entry.id   AF-A0A1F2TLI6-F1
#
_cell.length_a   1.000
_cell.length_b   1.000
_cell.length_c   1.000
_cell.angle_alpha   90.00
_cell.angle_beta   90.00
_cell.angle_gamma   90.00
#
_symmetry.space_group_name_H-M   'P 1'
#
loop_
_entity.id
_entity.type
_entity.pdbx_description
1 polymer ?
#
loop_
_entity_poly.entity_id
_entity_poly.type
_entity_poly.pdbx_seq_one_letter_code
_entity_poly.pdbx_strand_id
1 'polypeptide(L)'
;MSDRESMEVDPRPAAGRHRALWVLAVSGSVGFAIGITRFATWQVAVESAQVVAGLVTYPADHPFYIYHMKLWTVAHQVCALLLWAGVSEIALSKLVSGMLGMVSFQALSLVLFAFSEDLLLAIGAPLVILYTQAAIHGANYPIALMGTDHTYGVLGLSTAVLVVGLLGAGCYRLGGFLLGLAPAIHPSIGGWLALVVAVCVLWDFRRLRAELQPGLPWFLVGSAVTALSLAVLLVMARDVPGIDRAEASKYVSAFVNTWDDHRRPASLISVATILNVDALVLALVWLRWFSADLSRSAVFALRIVVAAAALSLPLIFVSWLPSSAVPTPLLMLMPSRFVNFNVLMFVPLVLGLLGACRDNAWAKTAAAGFLCALFTSYRSMIWDGRPAAGWLERQIQFNPWHVFVAVSIALVAARATPRLRDLRWRAVARAARAVALAVAAACAFFIWFLPPIYELLDRTNNPLYAAAAAEREGLLATGGTFHLVQLYTRRPVLLDGGALDGITYAPAGGPKTARILRDVYGIDFFDPPEEARRVSGIPHRVNKPIWERYSRLKWQEIRHDFGVTQVLTRADWVLDLPIEAEDQFLKLYRIPR
;
A
#
# COMPACT_ATOMS: atom_id res chain seq x y z
N MET A 1 15.39 -22.95 50.16
CA MET A 1 16.38 -22.58 49.12
C MET A 1 15.64 -21.80 48.05
N SER A 2 15.70 -20.48 48.16
CA SER A 2 14.99 -19.53 47.30
C SER A 2 16.04 -18.80 46.46
N ASP A 3 16.28 -19.29 45.25
CA ASP A 3 17.08 -18.56 44.28
C ASP A 3 16.21 -17.47 43.67
N ARG A 4 16.13 -16.34 44.37
CA ARG A 4 15.91 -15.05 43.74
C ARG A 4 17.17 -14.77 42.92
N GLU A 5 17.25 -15.36 41.72
CA GLU A 5 18.08 -14.81 40.66
C GLU A 5 17.64 -13.36 40.47
N SER A 6 18.48 -12.46 40.96
CA SER A 6 18.39 -11.04 40.68
C SER A 6 18.30 -10.90 39.17
N MET A 7 17.14 -10.46 38.67
CA MET A 7 16.98 -9.99 37.30
C MET A 7 17.97 -8.85 37.10
N GLU A 8 19.17 -9.20 36.65
CA GLU A 8 20.18 -8.24 36.21
C GLU A 8 19.56 -7.53 35.01
N VAL A 9 19.15 -6.29 35.23
CA VAL A 9 18.58 -5.43 34.19
C VAL A 9 19.71 -5.16 33.20
N ASP A 10 19.70 -5.87 32.07
CA ASP A 10 20.69 -5.71 30.99
C ASP A 10 20.86 -4.20 30.68
N PRO A 11 22.06 -3.61 30.84
CA PRO A 11 22.32 -2.19 30.61
C PRO A 11 22.37 -1.79 29.12
N ARG A 12 22.14 -2.73 28.19
CA ARG A 12 22.06 -2.45 26.73
C ARG A 12 20.87 -1.62 26.20
N PRO A 13 19.74 -1.36 26.87
CA PRO A 13 18.54 -0.80 26.22
C PRO A 13 18.66 0.68 25.86
N ALA A 14 19.56 1.45 26.48
CA ALA A 14 19.69 2.88 26.19
C ALA A 14 20.39 3.14 24.83
N ALA A 15 21.53 2.49 24.57
CA ALA A 15 22.30 2.69 23.34
C ALA A 15 21.54 2.23 22.08
N GLY A 16 20.77 1.13 22.18
CA GLY A 16 19.95 0.63 21.08
C GLY A 16 18.87 1.62 20.63
N ARG A 17 18.23 2.31 21.59
CA ARG A 17 17.15 3.29 21.30
C ARG A 17 17.64 4.49 20.51
N HIS A 18 18.78 5.07 20.88
CA HIS A 18 19.35 6.20 20.13
C HIS A 18 19.66 5.82 18.68
N ARG A 19 20.15 4.60 18.44
CA ARG A 19 20.44 4.10 17.09
C ARG A 19 19.15 3.86 16.28
N ALA A 20 18.10 3.33 16.90
CA ALA A 20 16.80 3.17 16.24
C ALA A 20 16.20 4.54 15.81
N LEU A 21 16.35 5.57 16.63
CA LEU A 21 15.94 6.94 16.28
C LEU A 21 16.72 7.49 15.08
N TRP A 22 18.03 7.23 15.01
CA TRP A 22 18.84 7.58 13.84
C TRP A 22 18.40 6.83 12.58
N VAL A 23 18.11 5.54 12.69
CA VAL A 23 17.53 4.76 11.57
C VAL A 23 16.25 5.42 11.08
N LEU A 24 15.32 5.74 11.98
CA LEU A 24 14.05 6.39 11.64
C LEU A 24 14.24 7.74 10.96
N ALA A 25 15.10 8.59 11.52
CA ALA A 25 15.35 9.93 11.00
C ALA A 25 15.97 9.87 9.59
N VAL A 26 17.07 9.13 9.42
CA VAL A 26 17.78 9.08 8.14
C VAL A 26 16.96 8.36 7.07
N SER A 27 16.44 7.17 7.37
CA SER A 27 15.61 6.43 6.40
C SER A 27 14.33 7.18 6.04
N GLY A 28 13.71 7.84 7.02
CA GLY A 28 12.52 8.65 6.81
C GLY A 28 12.79 9.85 5.92
N SER A 29 13.87 10.61 6.17
CA SER A 29 14.25 11.75 5.34
C SER A 29 14.60 11.34 3.91
N VAL A 30 15.35 10.24 3.73
CA VAL A 30 15.68 9.71 2.40
C VAL A 30 14.42 9.25 1.67
N GLY A 31 13.57 8.47 2.33
CA GLY A 31 12.31 8.01 1.75
C GLY A 31 11.38 9.17 1.38
N PHE A 32 11.28 10.19 2.23
CA PHE A 32 10.50 11.40 1.95
C PHE A 32 11.03 12.16 0.73
N ALA A 33 12.33 12.40 0.67
CA ALA A 33 12.97 13.12 -0.42
C ALA A 33 12.78 12.38 -1.76
N ILE A 34 12.95 11.06 -1.79
CA ILE A 34 12.71 10.24 -2.98
C ILE A 34 11.23 10.28 -3.37
N GLY A 35 10.32 10.11 -2.40
CA GLY A 35 8.88 10.13 -2.62
C GLY A 35 8.37 11.44 -3.21
N ILE A 36 8.87 12.59 -2.74
CA ILE A 36 8.42 13.90 -3.20
C ILE A 36 9.06 14.35 -4.53
N THR A 37 10.30 13.93 -4.81
CA THR A 37 11.04 14.42 -5.99
C THR A 37 11.03 13.46 -7.18
N ARG A 38 10.98 12.15 -6.95
CA ARG A 38 11.10 11.13 -8.01
C ARG A 38 9.81 10.36 -8.23
N PHE A 39 9.08 10.07 -7.16
CA PHE A 39 7.89 9.21 -7.19
C PHE A 39 6.60 9.97 -6.83
N ALA A 40 6.58 11.29 -7.02
CA ALA A 40 5.39 12.08 -6.81
C ALA A 40 4.30 11.68 -7.80
N THR A 41 3.11 11.42 -7.29
CA THR A 41 1.92 11.13 -8.09
C THR A 41 0.68 11.68 -7.39
N TRP A 42 -0.43 11.75 -8.11
CA TRP A 42 -1.73 12.08 -7.53
C TRP A 42 -2.13 11.05 -6.46
N GLN A 43 -2.87 11.49 -5.44
CA GLN A 43 -3.16 10.67 -4.27
C GLN A 43 -4.66 10.62 -4.01
N VAL A 44 -5.24 9.42 -3.96
CA VAL A 44 -6.70 9.21 -3.73
C VAL A 44 -7.17 9.87 -2.43
N ALA A 45 -6.29 9.92 -1.41
CA ALA A 45 -6.58 10.60 -0.15
C ALA A 45 -6.86 12.10 -0.32
N VAL A 46 -6.22 12.75 -1.30
CA VAL A 46 -6.40 14.19 -1.58
C VAL A 46 -7.72 14.44 -2.29
N GLU A 47 -8.15 13.54 -3.18
CA GLU A 47 -9.46 13.64 -3.83
C GLU A 47 -10.60 13.58 -2.80
N SER A 48 -10.56 12.58 -1.90
CA SER A 48 -11.57 12.48 -0.83
C SER A 48 -11.51 13.69 0.11
N ALA A 49 -10.32 14.21 0.37
CA ALA A 49 -10.14 15.40 1.17
C ALA A 49 -10.75 16.67 0.55
N GLN A 50 -10.87 16.78 -0.78
CA GLN A 50 -11.56 17.91 -1.40
C GLN A 50 -13.04 17.97 -1.03
N VAL A 51 -13.70 16.81 -0.97
CA VAL A 51 -15.11 16.72 -0.56
C VAL A 51 -15.25 17.01 0.92
N VAL A 52 -14.38 16.43 1.76
CA VAL A 52 -14.35 16.68 3.20
C VAL A 52 -14.09 18.17 3.53
N ALA A 53 -13.23 18.83 2.76
CA ALA A 53 -12.94 20.25 2.90
C ALA A 53 -14.02 21.17 2.32
N GLY A 54 -15.04 20.63 1.66
CA GLY A 54 -16.10 21.40 0.99
C GLY A 54 -15.64 22.11 -0.29
N LEU A 55 -14.49 21.73 -0.86
CA LEU A 55 -13.99 22.29 -2.12
C LEU A 55 -14.70 21.70 -3.35
N VAL A 56 -15.22 20.47 -3.22
CA VAL A 56 -16.05 19.81 -4.22
C VAL A 56 -17.34 19.36 -3.56
N THR A 57 -18.47 19.80 -4.10
CA THR A 57 -19.80 19.50 -3.56
C THR A 57 -20.56 18.56 -4.48
N TYR A 58 -21.21 17.57 -3.89
CA TYR A 58 -22.08 16.62 -4.57
C TYR A 58 -23.48 16.64 -3.96
N PRO A 59 -24.50 16.18 -4.69
CA PRO A 59 -25.76 15.75 -4.07
C PRO A 59 -25.51 14.67 -3.02
N ALA A 60 -26.21 14.73 -1.88
CA ALA A 60 -25.99 13.82 -0.75
C ALA A 60 -26.26 12.34 -1.07
N ASP A 61 -27.10 12.07 -2.07
CA ASP A 61 -27.43 10.74 -2.55
C ASP A 61 -26.50 10.26 -3.70
N HIS A 62 -25.52 11.07 -4.11
CA HIS A 62 -24.60 10.72 -5.19
C HIS A 62 -23.64 9.59 -4.77
N PRO A 63 -23.42 8.55 -5.60
CA PRO A 63 -22.62 7.39 -5.19
C PRO A 63 -21.20 7.76 -4.76
N PHE A 64 -20.57 8.70 -5.45
CA PHE A 64 -19.21 9.12 -5.13
C PHE A 64 -19.13 9.98 -3.86
N TYR A 65 -20.18 10.76 -3.55
CA TYR A 65 -20.28 11.45 -2.26
C TYR A 65 -20.39 10.46 -1.11
N ILE A 66 -21.27 9.46 -1.24
CA ILE A 66 -21.44 8.39 -0.27
C ILE A 66 -20.10 7.68 -0.04
N TYR A 67 -19.33 7.41 -1.10
CA TYR A 67 -17.99 6.85 -1.01
C TYR A 67 -17.04 7.72 -0.18
N HIS A 68 -16.85 8.99 -0.54
CA HIS A 68 -15.91 9.87 0.17
C HIS A 68 -16.29 10.08 1.65
N MET A 69 -17.58 10.14 1.95
CA MET A 69 -18.05 10.40 3.32
C MET A 69 -18.08 9.14 4.19
N LYS A 70 -18.17 7.93 3.61
CA LYS A 70 -18.13 6.66 4.36
C LYS A 70 -16.75 6.04 4.44
N LEU A 71 -15.83 6.39 3.55
CA LEU A 71 -14.47 5.87 3.59
C LEU A 71 -13.68 6.53 4.73
N TRP A 72 -13.43 5.75 5.79
CA TRP A 72 -12.74 6.24 6.97
C TRP A 72 -11.22 6.14 6.87
N THR A 73 -10.53 7.28 6.98
CA THR A 73 -9.13 7.37 7.37
C THR A 73 -8.80 8.76 7.92
N VAL A 74 -7.89 8.85 8.88
CA VAL A 74 -7.35 10.12 9.39
C VAL A 74 -6.60 10.89 8.29
N ALA A 75 -6.12 10.21 7.26
CA ALA A 75 -5.47 10.85 6.12
C ALA A 75 -6.41 11.84 5.41
N HIS A 76 -7.71 11.53 5.29
CA HIS A 76 -8.70 12.46 4.74
C HIS A 76 -8.81 13.72 5.58
N GLN A 77 -8.92 13.56 6.90
CA GLN A 77 -9.12 14.66 7.84
C GLN A 77 -7.91 15.60 7.84
N VAL A 78 -6.69 15.06 7.89
CA VAL A 78 -5.47 15.85 7.85
C VAL A 78 -5.32 16.56 6.50
N CYS A 79 -5.52 15.84 5.39
CA CYS A 79 -5.44 16.44 4.05
C CYS A 79 -6.50 17.53 3.86
N ALA A 80 -7.72 17.33 4.35
CA ALA A 80 -8.79 18.31 4.23
C ALA A 80 -8.50 19.59 5.01
N LEU A 81 -7.92 19.49 6.21
CA LEU A 81 -7.46 20.66 6.97
C LEU A 81 -6.39 21.45 6.22
N LEU A 82 -5.45 20.76 5.57
CA LEU A 82 -4.40 21.41 4.76
C LEU A 82 -4.96 22.06 3.48
N LEU A 83 -5.90 21.40 2.80
CA LEU A 83 -6.61 21.98 1.67
C LEU A 83 -7.41 23.23 2.09
N TRP A 84 -8.11 23.15 3.22
CA TRP A 84 -8.83 24.28 3.81
C TRP A 84 -7.90 25.44 4.17
N ALA A 85 -6.68 25.15 4.64
CA ALA A 85 -5.63 26.13 4.90
C ALA A 85 -4.95 26.68 3.63
N GLY A 86 -5.39 26.28 2.43
CA GLY A 86 -4.91 26.82 1.16
C GLY A 86 -3.73 26.08 0.51
N VAL A 87 -3.31 24.93 1.04
CA VAL A 87 -2.32 24.08 0.36
C VAL A 87 -2.94 23.55 -0.94
N SER A 88 -2.23 23.68 -2.07
CA SER A 88 -2.74 23.19 -3.36
C SER A 88 -2.75 21.66 -3.44
N GLU A 89 -3.61 21.11 -4.29
CA GLU A 89 -3.71 19.66 -4.51
C GLU A 89 -2.40 19.03 -5.00
N ILE A 90 -1.67 19.72 -5.88
CA ILE A 90 -0.35 19.30 -6.37
C ILE A 90 0.64 19.23 -5.21
N ALA A 91 0.73 20.30 -4.40
CA ALA A 91 1.64 20.35 -3.27
C ALA A 91 1.30 19.28 -2.24
N LEU A 92 0.01 19.10 -1.94
CA LEU A 92 -0.45 18.11 -0.99
C LEU A 92 -0.23 16.67 -1.48
N SER A 93 -0.48 16.38 -2.77
CA SER A 93 -0.21 15.07 -3.36
C SER A 93 1.29 14.74 -3.30
N LYS A 94 2.15 15.71 -3.61
CA LYS A 94 3.61 15.60 -3.44
C LYS A 94 4.01 15.30 -1.98
N LEU A 95 3.45 16.03 -1.02
CA LEU A 95 3.70 15.80 0.41
C LEU A 95 3.26 14.40 0.84
N VAL A 96 2.09 13.95 0.39
CA VAL A 96 1.58 12.60 0.68
C VAL A 96 2.45 11.53 0.02
N SER A 97 2.89 11.70 -1.23
CA SER A 97 3.87 10.78 -1.85
C SER A 97 5.19 10.71 -1.07
N GLY A 98 5.68 11.86 -0.57
CA GLY A 98 6.82 11.91 0.36
C GLY A 98 6.54 11.13 1.65
N MET A 99 5.37 11.31 2.26
CA MET A 99 4.98 10.58 3.47
C MET A 99 4.89 9.06 3.24
N LEU A 100 4.36 8.61 2.11
CA LEU A 100 4.37 7.19 1.74
C LEU A 100 5.81 6.66 1.68
N GLY A 101 6.70 7.41 1.04
CA GLY A 101 8.12 7.06 0.97
C GLY A 101 8.79 6.99 2.34
N MET A 102 8.53 7.98 3.21
CA MET A 102 9.03 8.05 4.58
C MET A 102 8.62 6.82 5.39
N VAL A 103 7.32 6.53 5.45
CA VAL A 103 6.78 5.43 6.28
C VAL A 103 7.25 4.07 5.76
N SER A 104 7.26 3.87 4.43
CA SER A 104 7.77 2.65 3.80
C SER A 104 9.26 2.42 4.11
N PHE A 105 10.10 3.45 4.01
CA PHE A 105 11.53 3.33 4.30
C PHE A 105 11.79 3.08 5.78
N GLN A 106 11.10 3.78 6.66
CA GLN A 106 11.18 3.55 8.11
C GLN A 106 10.77 2.12 8.47
N ALA A 107 9.69 1.61 7.86
CA ALA A 107 9.19 0.26 8.09
C ALA A 107 10.24 -0.80 7.76
N LEU A 108 10.76 -0.77 6.53
CA LEU A 108 11.77 -1.71 6.05
C LEU A 108 13.07 -1.60 6.87
N SER A 109 13.52 -0.38 7.15
CA SER A 109 14.76 -0.13 7.89
C SER A 109 14.68 -0.63 9.33
N LEU A 110 13.57 -0.38 10.03
CA LEU A 110 13.44 -0.78 11.43
C LEU A 110 13.24 -2.28 11.60
N VAL A 111 12.53 -2.95 10.69
CA VAL A 111 12.48 -4.42 10.72
C VAL A 111 13.89 -5.01 10.58
N LEU A 112 14.67 -4.51 9.61
CA LEU A 112 16.04 -4.96 9.43
C LEU A 112 16.92 -4.65 10.66
N PHE A 113 16.80 -3.43 11.19
CA PHE A 113 17.57 -2.98 12.36
C PHE A 113 17.23 -3.79 13.61
N ALA A 114 15.95 -4.13 13.81
CA ALA A 114 15.50 -4.92 14.96
C ALA A 114 16.24 -6.26 15.08
N PHE A 115 16.58 -6.89 13.96
CA PHE A 115 17.29 -8.18 13.94
C PHE A 115 18.82 -8.03 13.83
N SER A 116 19.32 -7.07 13.06
CA SER A 116 20.76 -6.95 12.76
C SER A 116 21.55 -6.05 13.71
N GLU A 117 20.86 -5.07 14.30
CA GLU A 117 21.46 -3.91 14.96
C GLU A 117 22.58 -3.23 14.13
N ASP A 118 22.52 -3.30 12.79
CA ASP A 118 23.47 -2.66 11.88
C ASP A 118 22.82 -1.42 11.23
N LEU A 119 23.37 -0.25 11.57
CA LEU A 119 22.83 1.04 11.13
C LEU A 119 22.96 1.24 9.61
N LEU A 120 24.11 0.86 9.03
CA LEU A 120 24.38 1.12 7.62
C LEU A 120 23.56 0.18 6.74
N LEU A 121 23.46 -1.09 7.13
CA LEU A 121 22.63 -2.05 6.40
C LEU A 121 21.14 -1.65 6.48
N ALA A 122 20.67 -1.22 7.66
CA ALA A 122 19.29 -0.81 7.85
C ALA A 122 18.90 0.39 6.99
N ILE A 123 19.78 1.40 6.87
CA ILE A 123 19.53 2.60 6.05
C ILE A 123 19.67 2.28 4.55
N GLY A 124 20.61 1.43 4.15
CA GLY A 124 20.88 1.13 2.74
C GLY A 124 19.89 0.15 2.11
N ALA A 125 19.36 -0.82 2.86
CA ALA A 125 18.52 -1.87 2.30
C ALA A 125 17.21 -1.40 1.64
N PRO A 126 16.45 -0.41 2.18
CA PRO A 126 15.26 0.09 1.51
C PRO A 126 15.52 0.63 0.11
N LEU A 127 16.70 1.20 -0.16
CA LEU A 127 17.09 1.67 -1.49
C LEU A 127 17.24 0.51 -2.46
N VAL A 128 17.84 -0.59 -2.01
CA VAL A 128 17.92 -1.82 -2.81
C VAL A 128 16.52 -2.38 -3.03
N ILE A 129 15.70 -2.53 -1.98
CA ILE A 129 14.33 -3.08 -2.09
C ILE A 129 13.47 -2.27 -3.06
N LEU A 130 13.55 -0.94 -3.01
CA LEU A 130 12.86 -0.04 -3.94
C LEU A 130 13.36 -0.23 -5.37
N TYR A 131 14.66 -0.10 -5.60
CA TYR A 131 15.26 -0.18 -6.94
C TYR A 131 15.07 -1.55 -7.59
N THR A 132 15.09 -2.62 -6.80
CA THR A 132 14.93 -3.99 -7.31
C THR A 132 13.47 -4.42 -7.40
N GLN A 133 12.53 -3.56 -6.96
CA GLN A 133 11.11 -3.86 -6.79
C GLN A 133 10.84 -5.17 -6.02
N ALA A 134 11.71 -5.52 -5.07
CA ALA A 134 11.67 -6.84 -4.42
C ALA A 134 10.38 -7.06 -3.60
N ALA A 135 9.70 -5.99 -3.22
CA ALA A 135 8.43 -6.04 -2.48
C ALA A 135 7.20 -6.24 -3.39
N ILE A 136 7.27 -6.05 -4.72
CA ILE A 136 6.08 -5.91 -5.59
C ILE A 136 5.19 -7.17 -5.65
N HIS A 137 5.69 -8.32 -5.20
CA HIS A 137 5.10 -9.65 -5.28
C HIS A 137 3.93 -9.90 -4.31
N GLY A 138 2.98 -8.97 -4.20
CA GLY A 138 1.75 -9.23 -3.47
C GLY A 138 0.89 -10.31 -4.13
N ALA A 139 -0.15 -10.78 -3.44
CA ALA A 139 -1.01 -11.86 -3.94
C ALA A 139 -1.81 -11.44 -5.19
N ASN A 140 -2.99 -10.82 -5.00
CA ASN A 140 -3.77 -10.23 -6.09
C ASN A 140 -3.61 -8.71 -6.17
N TYR A 141 -2.80 -8.15 -5.26
CA TYR A 141 -2.63 -6.72 -5.12
C TYR A 141 -1.13 -6.44 -5.00
N PRO A 142 -0.51 -5.76 -5.99
CA PRO A 142 0.91 -5.49 -5.96
C PRO A 142 1.26 -4.57 -4.78
N ILE A 143 2.47 -4.70 -4.24
CA ILE A 143 2.95 -3.84 -3.15
C ILE A 143 3.89 -2.80 -3.75
N ALA A 144 3.32 -1.70 -4.22
CA ALA A 144 4.09 -0.53 -4.63
C ALA A 144 4.45 0.31 -3.41
N LEU A 145 5.74 0.56 -3.17
CA LEU A 145 6.18 1.36 -2.00
C LEU A 145 5.98 2.87 -2.20
N MET A 146 6.07 3.32 -3.44
CA MET A 146 5.97 4.71 -3.90
C MET A 146 5.49 4.72 -5.35
N GLY A 147 5.16 5.90 -5.89
CA GLY A 147 4.77 6.06 -7.30
C GLY A 147 3.40 5.46 -7.62
N THR A 148 2.55 5.30 -6.62
CA THR A 148 1.17 4.84 -6.74
C THR A 148 0.21 5.85 -6.11
N ASP A 149 -0.97 5.94 -6.68
CA ASP A 149 -2.12 6.69 -6.20
C ASP A 149 -2.90 5.98 -5.09
N HIS A 150 -2.69 4.67 -4.89
CA HIS A 150 -3.32 3.83 -3.87
C HIS A 150 -2.84 4.13 -2.44
N THR A 151 -3.06 5.37 -1.98
CA THR A 151 -2.53 5.93 -0.72
C THR A 151 -2.80 5.05 0.49
N TYR A 152 -4.04 4.57 0.65
CA TYR A 152 -4.45 3.87 1.88
C TYR A 152 -3.71 2.55 2.03
N GLY A 153 -3.68 1.73 0.97
CA GLY A 153 -3.07 0.40 1.01
C GLY A 153 -1.60 0.47 1.40
N VAL A 154 -0.84 1.36 0.78
CA VAL A 154 0.59 1.57 1.07
C VAL A 154 0.80 2.11 2.48
N LEU A 155 0.09 3.18 2.85
CA LEU A 155 0.26 3.80 4.17
C LEU A 155 -0.11 2.83 5.30
N GLY A 156 -1.22 2.09 5.15
CA GLY A 156 -1.68 1.10 6.11
C GLY A 156 -0.72 -0.06 6.26
N LEU A 157 -0.27 -0.65 5.15
CA LEU A 157 0.65 -1.79 5.15
C LEU A 157 2.03 -1.40 5.72
N SER A 158 2.60 -0.29 5.25
CA SER A 158 3.90 0.21 5.73
C SER A 158 3.83 0.62 7.19
N THR A 159 2.75 1.25 7.66
CA THR A 159 2.56 1.54 9.10
C THR A 159 2.52 0.25 9.92
N ALA A 160 1.82 -0.78 9.45
CA ALA A 160 1.74 -2.04 10.17
C ALA A 160 3.11 -2.71 10.31
N VAL A 161 3.91 -2.71 9.24
CA VAL A 161 5.29 -3.20 9.28
C VAL A 161 6.19 -2.32 10.16
N LEU A 162 6.01 -1.00 10.13
CA LEU A 162 6.72 -0.06 10.99
C LEU A 162 6.45 -0.31 12.48
N VAL A 163 5.18 -0.57 12.86
CA VAL A 163 4.82 -0.94 14.22
C VAL A 163 5.60 -2.18 14.66
N VAL A 164 5.69 -3.21 13.81
CA VAL A 164 6.48 -4.41 14.14
C VAL A 164 7.96 -4.11 14.24
N GLY A 165 8.53 -3.29 13.35
CA GLY A 165 9.92 -2.84 13.44
C GLY A 165 10.20 -2.07 14.75
N LEU A 166 9.30 -1.19 15.17
CA LEU A 166 9.41 -0.43 16.42
C LEU A 166 9.34 -1.34 17.65
N LEU A 167 8.38 -2.27 17.68
CA LEU A 167 8.25 -3.24 18.77
C LEU A 167 9.47 -4.17 18.80
N GLY A 168 9.96 -4.60 17.62
CA GLY A 168 11.16 -5.42 17.45
C GLY A 168 12.44 -4.74 17.92
N ALA A 169 12.54 -3.42 17.73
CA ALA A 169 13.66 -2.60 18.19
C ALA A 169 13.50 -2.12 19.66
N GLY A 170 12.48 -2.58 20.39
CA GLY A 170 12.24 -2.20 21.79
C GLY A 170 11.74 -0.75 21.98
N CYS A 171 11.24 -0.12 20.91
CA CYS A 171 10.68 1.23 20.91
C CYS A 171 9.19 1.21 21.28
N TYR A 172 8.83 0.57 22.40
CA TYR A 172 7.45 0.26 22.77
C TYR A 172 6.52 1.47 22.92
N ARG A 173 7.04 2.66 23.26
CA ARG A 173 6.23 3.89 23.36
C ARG A 173 5.67 4.29 21.99
N LEU A 174 6.56 4.50 21.01
CA LEU A 174 6.16 4.87 19.66
C LEU A 174 5.44 3.71 18.95
N GLY A 175 5.89 2.47 19.16
CA GLY A 175 5.21 1.28 18.64
C GLY A 175 3.80 1.12 19.20
N GLY A 176 3.60 1.34 20.50
CA GLY A 176 2.29 1.34 21.14
C GLY A 176 1.37 2.43 20.60
N PHE A 177 1.86 3.67 20.51
CA PHE A 177 1.10 4.78 19.91
C PHE A 177 0.63 4.47 18.49
N LEU A 178 1.55 4.05 17.62
CA LEU A 178 1.19 3.73 16.23
C LEU A 178 0.29 2.50 16.13
N LEU A 179 0.42 1.50 17.01
CA LEU A 179 -0.51 0.37 17.07
C LEU A 179 -1.94 0.83 17.42
N GLY A 180 -2.09 1.76 18.38
CA GLY A 180 -3.38 2.33 18.73
C GLY A 180 -3.97 3.22 17.63
N LEU A 181 -3.11 3.92 16.88
CA LEU A 181 -3.48 4.79 15.75
C LEU A 181 -3.78 4.02 14.46
N ALA A 182 -3.24 2.80 14.29
CA ALA A 182 -3.29 2.04 13.06
C ALA A 182 -4.70 1.89 12.44
N PRO A 183 -5.79 1.65 13.21
CA PRO A 183 -7.13 1.57 12.63
C PRO A 183 -7.61 2.88 12.00
N ALA A 184 -7.20 4.04 12.51
CA ALA A 184 -7.53 5.32 11.88
C ALA A 184 -6.69 5.59 10.62
N ILE A 185 -5.49 5.01 10.49
CA ILE A 185 -4.72 5.08 9.25
C ILE A 185 -5.36 4.18 8.19
N HIS A 186 -5.62 2.92 8.54
CA HIS A 186 -6.29 1.95 7.68
C HIS A 186 -7.10 0.96 8.54
N PRO A 187 -8.45 1.00 8.51
CA PRO A 187 -9.28 0.23 9.44
C PRO A 187 -9.03 -1.28 9.42
N SER A 188 -9.03 -1.92 8.23
CA SER A 188 -8.85 -3.37 8.14
C SER A 188 -7.44 -3.85 8.48
N ILE A 189 -6.39 -3.22 7.93
CA ILE A 189 -4.99 -3.56 8.24
C ILE A 189 -4.66 -3.26 9.71
N GLY A 190 -5.15 -2.14 10.26
CA GLY A 190 -4.94 -1.77 11.65
C GLY A 190 -5.63 -2.74 12.62
N GLY A 191 -6.87 -3.13 12.34
CA GLY A 191 -7.58 -4.14 13.13
C GLY A 191 -6.90 -5.51 13.06
N TRP A 192 -6.45 -5.92 11.86
CA TRP A 192 -5.67 -7.14 11.67
C TRP A 192 -4.36 -7.13 12.47
N LEU A 193 -3.59 -6.05 12.40
CA LEU A 193 -2.36 -5.89 13.16
C LEU A 193 -2.60 -5.99 14.67
N ALA A 194 -3.64 -5.33 15.17
CA ALA A 194 -4.01 -5.42 16.58
C ALA A 194 -4.33 -6.85 17.01
N LEU A 195 -5.05 -7.61 16.16
CA LEU A 195 -5.33 -9.04 16.39
C LEU A 195 -4.03 -9.86 16.44
N VAL A 196 -3.14 -9.71 15.46
CA VAL A 196 -1.87 -10.45 15.41
C VAL A 196 -1.02 -10.14 16.64
N VAL A 197 -0.87 -8.86 17.00
CA VAL A 197 -0.11 -8.46 18.19
C VAL A 197 -0.77 -9.02 19.45
N ALA A 198 -2.09 -8.98 19.59
CA ALA A 198 -2.80 -9.54 20.73
C ALA A 198 -2.54 -11.05 20.89
N VAL A 199 -2.58 -11.82 19.79
CA VAL A 199 -2.23 -13.26 19.80
C VAL A 199 -0.81 -13.47 20.33
N CYS A 200 0.16 -12.68 19.87
CA CYS A 200 1.55 -12.78 20.34
C CYS A 200 1.73 -12.37 21.81
N VAL A 201 0.99 -11.36 22.27
CA VAL A 201 0.99 -10.95 23.69
C VAL A 201 0.40 -12.05 24.55
N LEU A 202 -0.68 -12.70 24.13
CA LEU A 202 -1.27 -13.84 24.85
C LEU A 202 -0.36 -15.07 24.85
N TRP A 203 0.37 -15.32 23.76
CA TRP A 203 1.34 -16.42 23.65
C TRP A 203 2.43 -16.34 24.74
N ASP A 204 2.92 -15.15 25.10
CA ASP A 204 4.00 -15.02 26.09
C ASP A 204 3.80 -13.86 27.09
N PHE A 205 2.57 -13.70 27.58
CA PHE A 205 2.17 -12.54 28.39
C PHE A 205 3.05 -12.35 29.63
N ARG A 206 3.35 -13.44 30.34
CA ARG A 206 4.12 -13.39 31.60
C ARG A 206 5.51 -12.80 31.40
N ARG A 207 6.17 -13.08 30.27
CA ARG A 207 7.51 -12.57 29.97
C ARG A 207 7.48 -11.18 29.35
N LEU A 208 6.48 -10.89 28.52
CA LEU A 208 6.38 -9.64 27.77
C LEU A 208 5.76 -8.48 28.57
N ARG A 209 4.99 -8.76 29.62
CA ARG A 209 4.25 -7.72 30.37
C ARG A 209 5.14 -6.55 30.79
N ALA A 210 6.33 -6.83 31.36
CA ALA A 210 7.24 -5.80 31.83
C ALA A 210 7.81 -4.95 30.69
N GLU A 211 8.06 -5.56 29.53
CA GLU A 211 8.58 -4.87 28.34
C GLU A 211 7.51 -4.01 27.65
N LEU A 212 6.26 -4.47 27.64
CA LEU A 212 5.15 -3.78 26.98
C LEU A 212 4.50 -2.71 27.86
N GLN A 213 4.65 -2.79 29.18
CA GLN A 213 4.08 -1.83 30.13
C GLN A 213 4.39 -0.36 29.79
N PRO A 214 5.61 0.04 29.40
CA PRO A 214 5.91 1.41 28.98
C PRO A 214 5.15 1.87 27.72
N GLY A 215 4.71 0.94 26.87
CA GLY A 215 3.97 1.22 25.64
C GLY A 215 2.46 1.37 25.86
N LEU A 216 1.91 0.82 26.94
CA LEU A 216 0.46 0.80 27.19
C LEU A 216 -0.17 2.21 27.25
N PRO A 217 0.37 3.22 27.97
CA PRO A 217 -0.20 4.56 27.95
C PRO A 217 -0.22 5.18 26.55
N TRP A 218 0.82 4.91 25.76
CA TRP A 218 0.94 5.42 24.40
C TRP A 218 -0.04 4.73 23.45
N PHE A 219 -0.26 3.43 23.62
CA PHE A 219 -1.33 2.71 22.94
C PHE A 219 -2.69 3.35 23.22
N LEU A 220 -3.02 3.65 24.48
CA LEU A 220 -4.26 4.33 24.84
C LEU A 220 -4.39 5.71 24.20
N VAL A 221 -3.30 6.50 24.13
CA VAL A 221 -3.28 7.79 23.42
C VAL A 221 -3.55 7.60 21.93
N GLY A 222 -2.88 6.64 21.27
CA GLY A 222 -3.13 6.31 19.87
C GLY A 222 -4.58 5.87 19.62
N SER A 223 -5.13 5.03 20.50
CA SER A 223 -6.53 4.60 20.44
C SER A 223 -7.51 5.74 20.67
N ALA A 224 -7.18 6.72 21.53
CA ALA A 224 -7.99 7.91 21.73
C ALA A 224 -8.04 8.78 20.47
N VAL A 225 -6.90 8.97 19.78
CA VAL A 225 -6.86 9.64 18.47
C VAL A 225 -7.69 8.88 17.44
N THR A 226 -7.60 7.54 17.42
CA THR A 226 -8.43 6.70 16.55
C THR A 226 -9.93 6.89 16.82
N ALA A 227 -10.34 6.85 18.09
CA ALA A 227 -11.73 7.04 18.48
C ALA A 227 -12.24 8.44 18.12
N LEU A 228 -11.42 9.48 18.34
CA LEU A 228 -11.75 10.85 17.95
C LEU A 228 -11.90 10.98 16.43
N SER A 229 -10.96 10.42 15.66
CA SER A 229 -11.03 10.42 14.19
C SER A 229 -12.30 9.72 13.69
N LEU A 230 -12.67 8.57 14.29
CA LEU A 230 -13.92 7.88 13.97
C LEU A 230 -15.14 8.71 14.33
N ALA A 231 -15.17 9.33 15.51
CA ALA A 231 -16.28 10.18 15.94
C ALA A 231 -16.50 11.35 14.97
N VAL A 232 -15.42 12.01 14.53
CA VAL A 232 -15.48 13.08 13.52
C VAL A 232 -16.10 12.56 12.21
N LEU A 233 -15.66 11.39 11.73
CA LEU A 233 -16.26 10.79 10.53
C LEU A 233 -17.75 10.51 10.73
N LEU A 234 -18.14 9.88 11.85
CA LEU A 234 -19.54 9.54 12.10
C LEU A 234 -20.44 10.77 12.17
N VAL A 235 -19.94 11.88 12.70
CA VAL A 235 -20.64 13.18 12.68
C VAL A 235 -20.79 13.69 11.25
N MET A 236 -19.71 13.66 10.46
CA MET A 236 -19.74 14.13 9.07
C MET A 236 -20.60 13.25 8.15
N ALA A 237 -20.67 11.95 8.42
CA ALA A 237 -21.41 10.97 7.62
C ALA A 237 -22.88 10.81 8.05
N ARG A 238 -23.36 11.62 9.01
CA ARG A 238 -24.68 11.47 9.63
C ARG A 238 -25.83 11.50 8.63
N ASP A 239 -25.73 12.39 7.63
CA ASP A 239 -26.78 12.61 6.64
C ASP A 239 -26.57 11.79 5.35
N VAL A 240 -25.56 10.91 5.33
CA VAL A 240 -25.27 10.06 4.19
C VAL A 240 -26.27 8.89 4.17
N PRO A 241 -26.99 8.64 3.06
CA PRO A 241 -28.01 7.60 2.99
C PRO A 241 -27.51 6.22 3.41
N GLY A 242 -28.34 5.52 4.20
CA GLY A 242 -28.17 4.11 4.51
C GLY A 242 -28.56 3.19 3.35
N ILE A 243 -28.31 1.90 3.51
CA ILE A 243 -28.81 0.84 2.61
C ILE A 243 -29.13 -0.38 3.47
N ASP A 244 -30.17 -1.13 3.09
CA ASP A 244 -30.47 -2.39 3.74
C ASP A 244 -29.33 -3.42 3.53
N ARG A 245 -29.15 -4.33 4.49
CA ARG A 245 -28.06 -5.33 4.44
C ARG A 245 -28.21 -6.30 3.26
N ALA A 246 -29.43 -6.74 2.94
CA ALA A 246 -29.66 -7.66 1.84
C ALA A 246 -29.38 -6.98 0.50
N GLU A 247 -29.82 -5.73 0.35
CA GLU A 247 -29.54 -4.93 -0.84
C GLU A 247 -28.04 -4.64 -0.98
N ALA A 248 -27.36 -4.24 0.09
CA ALA A 248 -25.90 -4.06 0.08
C ALA A 248 -25.18 -5.34 -0.36
N SER A 249 -25.58 -6.50 0.18
CA SER A 249 -24.99 -7.78 -0.19
C SER A 249 -25.20 -8.09 -1.68
N LYS A 250 -26.39 -7.79 -2.23
CA LYS A 250 -26.68 -7.98 -3.66
C LYS A 250 -25.67 -7.24 -4.54
N TYR A 251 -25.45 -5.95 -4.28
CA TYR A 251 -24.54 -5.12 -5.08
C TYR A 251 -23.07 -5.50 -4.88
N VAL A 252 -22.65 -5.79 -3.64
CA VAL A 252 -21.28 -6.22 -3.36
C VAL A 252 -20.99 -7.57 -4.01
N SER A 253 -21.86 -8.56 -3.86
CA SER A 253 -21.67 -9.88 -4.48
C SER A 253 -21.68 -9.80 -6.00
N ALA A 254 -22.56 -8.98 -6.59
CA ALA A 254 -22.54 -8.73 -8.03
C ALA A 254 -21.19 -8.14 -8.47
N PHE A 255 -20.71 -7.09 -7.79
CA PHE A 255 -19.40 -6.50 -8.08
C PHE A 255 -18.26 -7.53 -7.99
N VAL A 256 -18.18 -8.28 -6.89
CA VAL A 256 -17.13 -9.31 -6.69
C VAL A 256 -17.17 -10.38 -7.78
N ASN A 257 -18.35 -10.78 -8.24
CA ASN A 257 -18.50 -11.86 -9.21
C ASN A 257 -18.21 -11.42 -10.65
N THR A 258 -18.61 -10.21 -11.03
CA THR A 258 -18.58 -9.77 -12.43
C THR A 258 -17.53 -8.71 -12.72
N TRP A 259 -17.25 -7.79 -11.80
CA TRP A 259 -16.40 -6.62 -12.05
C TRP A 259 -15.00 -6.72 -11.45
N ASP A 260 -14.87 -7.30 -10.24
CA ASP A 260 -13.68 -7.16 -9.40
C ASP A 260 -12.46 -7.96 -9.92
N ASP A 261 -11.31 -7.31 -9.99
CA ASP A 261 -10.00 -7.96 -10.20
C ASP A 261 -9.28 -8.28 -8.88
N HIS A 262 -9.59 -7.57 -7.80
CA HIS A 262 -8.82 -7.63 -6.56
C HIS A 262 -9.20 -8.82 -5.68
N ARG A 263 -10.48 -9.21 -5.66
CA ARG A 263 -11.01 -10.33 -4.83
C ARG A 263 -11.04 -11.67 -5.53
N ARG A 264 -10.27 -11.84 -6.59
CA ARG A 264 -10.12 -13.11 -7.30
C ARG A 264 -9.50 -14.20 -6.41
N PRO A 265 -9.66 -15.48 -6.74
CA PRO A 265 -8.93 -16.54 -6.07
C PRO A 265 -7.42 -16.30 -6.16
N ALA A 266 -6.77 -16.12 -5.01
CA ALA A 266 -5.34 -15.93 -4.95
C ALA A 266 -4.61 -17.23 -5.30
N SER A 267 -3.56 -17.14 -6.14
CA SER A 267 -2.81 -18.33 -6.53
C SER A 267 -2.15 -19.01 -5.33
N LEU A 268 -2.41 -20.32 -5.19
CA LEU A 268 -1.81 -21.17 -4.17
C LEU A 268 -0.28 -21.30 -4.36
N ILE A 269 0.18 -21.21 -5.60
CA ILE A 269 1.60 -21.27 -5.96
C ILE A 269 1.96 -19.93 -6.61
N SER A 270 2.31 -18.97 -5.77
CA SER A 270 2.77 -17.65 -6.17
C SER A 270 3.97 -17.23 -5.34
N VAL A 271 4.71 -16.23 -5.79
CA VAL A 271 5.81 -15.66 -5.00
C VAL A 271 5.28 -15.17 -3.64
N ALA A 272 4.09 -14.55 -3.61
CA ALA A 272 3.46 -14.10 -2.36
C ALA A 272 3.25 -15.25 -1.36
N THR A 273 2.68 -16.36 -1.82
CA THR A 273 2.38 -17.53 -0.97
C THR A 273 3.66 -18.21 -0.50
N ILE A 274 4.64 -18.38 -1.40
CA ILE A 274 5.95 -18.97 -1.07
C ILE A 274 6.65 -18.12 -0.02
N LEU A 275 6.71 -16.80 -0.20
CA LEU A 275 7.35 -15.90 0.76
C LEU A 275 6.69 -15.94 2.15
N ASN A 276 5.38 -16.16 2.23
CA ASN A 276 4.68 -16.33 3.51
C ASN A 276 5.04 -17.65 4.19
N VAL A 277 5.10 -18.74 3.42
CA VAL A 277 5.52 -20.06 3.92
C VAL A 277 6.97 -20.02 4.37
N ASP A 278 7.86 -19.43 3.57
CA ASP A 278 9.28 -19.27 3.90
C ASP A 278 9.47 -18.39 5.13
N ALA A 279 8.76 -17.26 5.24
CA ALA A 279 8.79 -16.41 6.43
C ALA A 279 8.34 -17.17 7.68
N LEU A 280 7.29 -17.97 7.59
CA LEU A 280 6.79 -18.81 8.68
C LEU A 280 7.83 -19.84 9.11
N VAL A 281 8.36 -20.62 8.16
CA VAL A 281 9.36 -21.65 8.43
C VAL A 281 10.61 -21.03 9.03
N LEU A 282 11.14 -19.96 8.42
CA LEU A 282 12.34 -19.28 8.89
C LEU A 282 12.15 -18.73 10.30
N ALA A 283 11.02 -18.09 10.58
CA ALA A 283 10.72 -17.55 11.91
C ALA A 283 10.58 -18.67 12.96
N LEU A 284 9.94 -19.79 12.65
CA LEU A 284 9.83 -20.94 13.55
C LEU A 284 11.19 -21.58 13.86
N VAL A 285 12.01 -21.79 12.82
CA VAL A 285 13.39 -22.29 12.93
C VAL A 285 14.21 -21.39 13.86
N TRP A 286 14.13 -20.06 13.65
CA TRP A 286 14.87 -19.11 14.47
C TRP A 286 14.36 -19.08 15.91
N LEU A 287 13.05 -19.05 16.13
CA LEU A 287 12.47 -19.11 17.47
C LEU A 287 12.90 -20.37 18.24
N ARG A 288 12.94 -21.52 17.55
CA ARG A 288 13.20 -22.83 18.14
C ARG A 288 14.68 -23.08 18.46
N TRP A 289 15.59 -22.60 17.63
CA TRP A 289 17.02 -22.95 17.71
C TRP A 289 17.98 -21.78 17.85
N PHE A 290 17.60 -20.57 17.40
CA PHE A 290 18.51 -19.42 17.28
C PHE A 290 18.00 -18.17 18.01
N SER A 291 16.96 -18.29 18.85
CA SER A 291 16.36 -17.15 19.55
C SER A 291 17.31 -16.49 20.56
N ALA A 292 18.30 -17.23 21.06
CA ALA A 292 19.34 -16.71 21.93
C ALA A 292 20.28 -15.70 21.23
N ASP A 293 20.31 -15.67 19.90
CA ASP A 293 21.10 -14.69 19.13
C ASP A 293 20.39 -13.34 18.97
N LEU A 294 19.13 -13.24 19.40
CA LEU A 294 18.28 -12.08 19.22
C LEU A 294 17.93 -11.43 20.56
N SER A 295 17.67 -10.13 20.51
CA SER A 295 17.06 -9.43 21.64
C SER A 295 15.64 -9.96 21.90
N ARG A 296 15.13 -9.81 23.14
CA ARG A 296 13.76 -10.24 23.49
C ARG A 296 12.70 -9.54 22.63
N SER A 297 12.92 -8.27 22.32
CA SER A 297 12.06 -7.50 21.43
C SER A 297 12.07 -8.06 20.00
N ALA A 298 13.23 -8.42 19.46
CA ALA A 298 13.32 -9.05 18.14
C ALA A 298 12.66 -10.44 18.11
N VAL A 299 12.80 -11.24 19.18
CA VAL A 299 12.07 -12.51 19.34
C VAL A 299 10.55 -12.28 19.32
N PHE A 300 10.07 -11.20 19.94
CA PHE A 300 8.66 -10.83 19.86
C PHE A 300 8.22 -10.48 18.43
N ALA A 301 9.03 -9.73 17.68
CA ALA A 301 8.76 -9.46 16.26
C ALA A 301 8.71 -10.74 15.39
N LEU A 302 9.58 -11.73 15.65
CA LEU A 302 9.49 -13.03 14.97
C LEU A 302 8.18 -13.77 15.25
N ARG A 303 7.68 -13.70 16.49
CA ARG A 303 6.37 -14.29 16.83
C ARG A 303 5.23 -13.60 16.07
N ILE A 304 5.33 -12.29 15.85
CA ILE A 304 4.37 -11.54 15.03
C ILE A 304 4.41 -12.04 13.58
N VAL A 305 5.59 -12.30 13.00
CA VAL A 305 5.71 -12.91 11.66
C VAL A 305 5.02 -14.28 11.61
N VAL A 306 5.28 -15.14 12.61
CA VAL A 306 4.64 -16.47 12.71
C VAL A 306 3.12 -16.34 12.78
N ALA A 307 2.60 -15.51 13.69
CA ALA A 307 1.16 -15.33 13.86
C ALA A 307 0.51 -14.72 12.62
N ALA A 308 1.14 -13.71 11.99
CA ALA A 308 0.66 -13.11 10.76
C ALA A 308 0.58 -14.13 9.62
N ALA A 309 1.61 -14.97 9.44
CA ALA A 309 1.61 -16.02 8.42
C ALA A 309 0.56 -17.10 8.71
N ALA A 310 0.50 -17.60 9.94
CA ALA A 310 -0.43 -18.64 10.36
C ALA A 310 -1.90 -18.21 10.22
N LEU A 311 -2.21 -16.94 10.48
CA LEU A 311 -3.55 -16.40 10.35
C LEU A 311 -3.90 -16.02 8.90
N SER A 312 -2.95 -15.53 8.10
CA SER A 312 -3.22 -15.05 6.72
C SER A 312 -3.18 -16.14 5.65
N LEU A 313 -2.35 -17.17 5.77
CA LEU A 313 -2.28 -18.26 4.79
C LEU A 313 -3.64 -18.98 4.62
N PRO A 314 -4.41 -19.30 5.68
CA PRO A 314 -5.75 -19.86 5.53
C PRO A 314 -6.72 -18.96 4.75
N LEU A 315 -6.54 -17.64 4.78
CA LEU A 315 -7.38 -16.68 4.07
C LEU A 315 -7.19 -16.75 2.55
N ILE A 316 -6.11 -17.36 2.06
CA ILE A 316 -5.98 -17.69 0.65
C ILE A 316 -7.12 -18.62 0.25
N PHE A 317 -7.40 -19.69 1.01
CA PHE A 317 -8.50 -20.62 0.68
C PHE A 317 -9.88 -19.96 0.74
N VAL A 318 -10.07 -18.97 1.62
CA VAL A 318 -11.30 -18.17 1.66
C VAL A 318 -11.55 -17.46 0.32
N SER A 319 -10.49 -17.00 -0.37
CA SER A 319 -10.64 -16.36 -1.69
C SER A 319 -11.08 -17.32 -2.81
N TRP A 320 -11.05 -18.63 -2.58
CA TRP A 320 -11.54 -19.65 -3.52
C TRP A 320 -12.99 -20.03 -3.28
N LEU A 321 -13.59 -19.63 -2.16
CA LEU A 321 -14.99 -19.89 -1.88
C LEU A 321 -15.88 -19.00 -2.77
N PRO A 322 -17.04 -19.50 -3.24
CA PRO A 322 -18.03 -18.66 -3.91
C PRO A 322 -18.41 -17.46 -3.03
N SER A 323 -18.58 -16.29 -3.62
CA SER A 323 -18.94 -15.07 -2.87
C SER A 323 -20.27 -15.19 -2.11
N SER A 324 -21.17 -16.07 -2.55
CA SER A 324 -22.41 -16.39 -1.84
C SER A 324 -22.20 -17.15 -0.52
N ALA A 325 -21.06 -17.84 -0.37
CA ALA A 325 -20.72 -18.61 0.82
C ALA A 325 -19.87 -17.82 1.83
N VAL A 326 -19.38 -16.63 1.45
CA VAL A 326 -18.51 -15.80 2.30
C VAL A 326 -19.30 -14.61 2.82
N PRO A 327 -19.30 -14.34 4.14
CA PRO A 327 -19.96 -13.16 4.69
C PRO A 327 -19.47 -11.86 4.04
N THR A 328 -20.38 -10.95 3.69
CA THR A 328 -20.05 -9.68 3.02
C THR A 328 -18.95 -8.88 3.71
N PRO A 329 -18.91 -8.74 5.05
CA PRO A 329 -17.82 -8.04 5.71
C PRO A 329 -16.45 -8.69 5.44
N LEU A 330 -16.38 -10.02 5.40
CA LEU A 330 -15.13 -10.73 5.11
C LEU A 330 -14.71 -10.56 3.66
N LEU A 331 -15.65 -10.57 2.70
CA LEU A 331 -15.37 -10.22 1.31
C LEU A 331 -14.82 -8.80 1.18
N MET A 332 -15.44 -7.82 1.84
CA MET A 332 -15.01 -6.41 1.80
C MET A 332 -13.56 -6.24 2.28
N LEU A 333 -13.10 -7.04 3.25
CA LEU A 333 -11.73 -7.01 3.77
C LEU A 333 -10.66 -7.44 2.74
N MET A 334 -11.05 -8.09 1.63
CA MET A 334 -10.15 -8.71 0.65
C MET A 334 -9.15 -9.67 1.34
N PRO A 335 -9.58 -10.84 1.83
CA PRO A 335 -8.80 -11.65 2.79
C PRO A 335 -7.38 -12.01 2.33
N SER A 336 -7.18 -12.23 1.02
CA SER A 336 -5.85 -12.53 0.47
C SER A 336 -4.85 -11.39 0.64
N ARG A 337 -5.28 -10.13 0.83
CA ARG A 337 -4.37 -8.98 1.01
C ARG A 337 -3.51 -9.10 2.26
N PHE A 338 -3.95 -9.84 3.29
CA PHE A 338 -3.21 -9.91 4.56
C PHE A 338 -1.88 -10.68 4.41
N VAL A 339 -1.72 -11.49 3.36
CA VAL A 339 -0.45 -12.16 3.06
C VAL A 339 0.62 -11.16 2.61
N ASN A 340 0.23 -9.98 2.10
CA ASN A 340 1.18 -8.93 1.70
C ASN A 340 1.99 -8.40 2.88
N PHE A 341 1.51 -8.60 4.12
CA PHE A 341 2.24 -8.22 5.33
C PHE A 341 3.61 -8.89 5.42
N ASN A 342 3.67 -10.22 5.31
CA ASN A 342 4.95 -10.93 5.38
C ASN A 342 5.75 -10.78 4.09
N VAL A 343 5.11 -10.61 2.94
CA VAL A 343 5.81 -10.30 1.67
C VAL A 343 6.65 -9.04 1.82
N LEU A 344 6.05 -7.95 2.34
CA LEU A 344 6.76 -6.70 2.56
C LEU A 344 7.90 -6.86 3.60
N MET A 345 7.69 -7.68 4.63
CA MET A 345 8.69 -7.95 5.66
C MET A 345 9.80 -8.91 5.26
N PHE A 346 9.63 -9.70 4.20
CA PHE A 346 10.49 -10.85 3.95
C PHE A 346 11.96 -10.47 3.73
N VAL A 347 12.22 -9.54 2.80
CA VAL A 347 13.59 -9.09 2.50
C VAL A 347 14.29 -8.46 3.70
N PRO A 348 13.69 -7.49 4.43
CA PRO A 348 14.33 -6.93 5.62
C PRO A 348 14.47 -7.96 6.76
N LEU A 349 13.57 -8.93 6.88
CA LEU A 349 13.70 -10.04 7.83
C LEU A 349 14.95 -10.89 7.53
N VAL A 350 15.10 -11.36 6.29
CA VAL A 350 16.24 -12.19 5.88
C VAL A 350 17.57 -11.44 6.05
N LEU A 351 17.65 -10.20 5.57
CA LEU A 351 18.85 -9.37 5.75
C LEU A 351 19.13 -9.08 7.23
N GLY A 352 18.08 -8.86 8.01
CA GLY A 352 18.14 -8.67 9.45
C GLY A 352 18.77 -9.87 10.17
N LEU A 353 18.29 -11.08 9.89
CA LEU A 353 18.80 -12.33 10.47
C LEU A 353 20.22 -12.67 9.98
N LEU A 354 20.56 -12.37 8.72
CA LEU A 354 21.95 -12.44 8.23
C LEU A 354 22.85 -11.46 9.01
N GLY A 355 22.34 -10.27 9.31
CA GLY A 355 23.02 -9.26 10.12
C GLY A 355 23.20 -9.68 11.59
N ALA A 356 22.25 -10.40 12.18
CA ALA A 356 22.41 -11.01 13.50
C ALA A 356 23.62 -11.96 13.54
N CYS A 357 23.91 -12.61 12.41
CA CYS A 357 25.05 -13.50 12.20
C CYS A 357 26.34 -12.78 11.72
N ARG A 358 26.48 -11.45 11.89
CA ARG A 358 27.58 -10.64 11.30
C ARG A 358 29.00 -11.08 11.69
N ASP A 359 29.17 -11.82 12.78
CA ASP A 359 30.50 -12.37 13.13
C ASP A 359 30.91 -13.54 12.24
N ASN A 360 29.99 -14.09 11.44
CA ASN A 360 30.24 -15.14 10.47
C ASN A 360 30.50 -14.54 9.07
N ALA A 361 31.65 -14.88 8.48
CA ALA A 361 31.97 -14.47 7.11
C ALA A 361 30.95 -15.02 6.09
N TRP A 362 30.42 -16.23 6.30
CA TRP A 362 29.39 -16.82 5.44
C TRP A 362 28.11 -15.98 5.40
N ALA A 363 27.66 -15.47 6.55
CA ALA A 363 26.47 -14.62 6.60
C ALA A 363 26.66 -13.30 5.84
N LYS A 364 27.86 -12.70 5.94
CA LYS A 364 28.21 -11.50 5.16
C LYS A 364 28.26 -11.76 3.67
N THR A 365 28.88 -12.88 3.25
CA THR A 365 28.93 -13.30 1.84
C THR A 365 27.53 -13.60 1.31
N ALA A 366 26.68 -14.28 2.09
CA ALA A 366 25.30 -14.54 1.73
C ALA A 366 24.48 -13.25 1.61
N ALA A 367 24.65 -12.29 2.51
CA ALA A 367 24.01 -10.98 2.40
C ALA A 367 24.44 -10.20 1.15
N ALA A 368 25.74 -10.17 0.85
CA ALA A 368 26.27 -9.53 -0.35
C ALA A 368 25.76 -10.21 -1.63
N GLY A 369 25.82 -11.55 -1.67
CA GLY A 369 25.29 -12.34 -2.78
C GLY A 369 23.79 -12.14 -2.98
N PHE A 370 23.02 -12.06 -1.89
CA PHE A 370 21.59 -11.80 -1.93
C PHE A 370 21.28 -10.42 -2.51
N LEU A 371 21.97 -9.36 -2.05
CA LEU A 371 21.80 -8.01 -2.57
C LEU A 371 22.18 -7.91 -4.05
N CYS A 372 23.28 -8.55 -4.47
CA CYS A 372 23.66 -8.63 -5.89
C CYS A 372 22.60 -9.37 -6.72
N ALA A 373 22.06 -10.48 -6.22
CA ALA A 373 21.04 -11.25 -6.91
C ALA A 373 19.71 -10.48 -7.05
N LEU A 374 19.33 -9.69 -6.03
CA LEU A 374 18.20 -8.77 -6.14
C LEU A 374 18.47 -7.68 -7.19
N PHE A 375 19.67 -7.10 -7.16
CA PHE A 375 20.09 -6.06 -8.10
C PHE A 375 20.01 -6.51 -9.57
N THR A 376 20.33 -7.78 -9.84
CA THR A 376 20.26 -8.37 -11.19
C THR A 376 18.96 -9.12 -11.48
N SER A 377 18.01 -9.18 -10.54
CA SER A 377 16.73 -9.87 -10.74
C SER A 377 15.90 -9.20 -11.85
N TYR A 378 15.01 -9.95 -12.51
CA TYR A 378 14.25 -9.44 -13.67
C TYR A 378 13.29 -8.28 -13.36
N ARG A 379 12.99 -8.03 -12.08
CA ARG A 379 12.16 -6.90 -11.62
C ARG A 379 12.97 -5.64 -11.29
N SER A 380 14.30 -5.72 -11.36
CA SER A 380 15.15 -4.59 -11.08
C SER A 380 15.01 -3.52 -12.15
N MET A 381 14.95 -2.26 -11.71
CA MET A 381 14.82 -1.09 -12.58
C MET A 381 16.04 -0.90 -13.50
N ILE A 382 17.14 -1.65 -13.30
CA ILE A 382 18.26 -1.68 -14.24
C ILE A 382 17.86 -2.19 -15.63
N TRP A 383 16.76 -2.97 -15.69
CA TRP A 383 16.21 -3.52 -16.91
C TRP A 383 15.12 -2.64 -17.54
N ASP A 384 14.65 -1.59 -16.84
CA ASP A 384 13.62 -0.70 -17.36
C ASP A 384 14.12 0.02 -18.61
N GLY A 385 13.31 0.02 -19.67
CA GLY A 385 13.65 0.65 -20.95
C GLY A 385 14.59 -0.18 -21.86
N ARG A 386 15.00 -1.39 -21.44
CA ARG A 386 15.74 -2.32 -22.31
C ARG A 386 14.79 -3.32 -22.96
N PRO A 387 14.77 -3.45 -24.30
CA PRO A 387 14.00 -4.51 -24.94
C PRO A 387 14.59 -5.86 -24.50
N ALA A 388 13.77 -6.77 -23.95
CA ALA A 388 14.17 -8.11 -23.50
C ALA A 388 14.55 -9.07 -24.66
N ALA A 389 15.27 -8.56 -25.66
CA ALA A 389 15.56 -9.23 -26.91
C ALA A 389 16.86 -10.03 -26.84
N GLY A 390 17.82 -9.65 -25.97
CA GLY A 390 19.13 -10.30 -25.88
C GLY A 390 19.11 -11.66 -25.17
N TRP A 391 19.77 -12.68 -25.75
CA TRP A 391 19.96 -13.98 -25.10
C TRP A 391 20.66 -13.85 -23.74
N LEU A 392 21.68 -12.98 -23.65
CA LEU A 392 22.45 -12.76 -22.42
C LEU A 392 21.58 -12.17 -21.29
N GLU A 393 20.66 -11.26 -21.60
CA GLU A 393 19.76 -10.66 -20.60
C GLU A 393 18.81 -11.72 -20.01
N ARG A 394 18.27 -12.60 -20.87
CA ARG A 394 17.42 -13.71 -20.41
C ARG A 394 18.17 -14.73 -19.52
N GLN A 395 19.47 -14.91 -19.73
CA GLN A 395 20.30 -15.83 -18.92
C GLN A 395 20.72 -15.23 -17.57
N ILE A 396 20.84 -13.90 -17.47
CA ILE A 396 21.25 -13.21 -16.24
C ILE A 396 20.07 -12.88 -15.33
N GLN A 397 18.86 -12.79 -15.88
CA GLN A 397 17.64 -12.53 -15.14
C GLN A 397 17.22 -13.73 -14.29
N PHE A 398 17.51 -13.66 -12.98
CA PHE A 398 17.03 -14.66 -12.03
C PHE A 398 15.59 -14.35 -11.60
N ASN A 399 14.79 -15.41 -11.49
CA ASN A 399 13.50 -15.31 -10.82
C ASN A 399 13.74 -15.18 -9.31
N PRO A 400 13.30 -14.07 -8.65
CA PRO A 400 13.68 -13.76 -7.29
C PRO A 400 13.23 -14.81 -6.28
N TRP A 401 12.24 -15.66 -6.58
CA TRP A 401 11.87 -16.75 -5.68
C TRP A 401 13.01 -17.76 -5.46
N HIS A 402 13.78 -18.13 -6.49
CA HIS A 402 14.92 -19.04 -6.30
C HIS A 402 15.96 -18.41 -5.37
N VAL A 403 16.16 -17.10 -5.52
CA VAL A 403 17.07 -16.31 -4.69
C VAL A 403 16.59 -16.30 -3.24
N PHE A 404 15.29 -16.09 -3.00
CA PHE A 404 14.68 -16.06 -1.66
C PHE A 404 14.76 -17.40 -0.92
N VAL A 405 14.46 -18.51 -1.60
CA VAL A 405 14.56 -19.86 -1.01
C VAL A 405 16.04 -20.19 -0.74
N ALA A 406 16.91 -19.98 -1.73
CA ALA A 406 18.33 -20.30 -1.60
C ALA A 406 19.01 -19.51 -0.48
N VAL A 407 18.71 -18.21 -0.33
CA VAL A 407 19.26 -17.41 0.77
C VAL A 407 18.72 -17.84 2.12
N SER A 408 17.45 -18.28 2.22
CA SER A 408 16.88 -18.78 3.46
C SER A 408 17.59 -20.06 3.91
N ILE A 409 17.86 -20.98 2.98
CA ILE A 409 18.65 -22.20 3.24
C ILE A 409 20.09 -21.82 3.64
N ALA A 410 20.72 -20.94 2.87
CA ALA A 410 22.09 -20.48 3.14
C ALA A 410 22.21 -19.79 4.50
N LEU A 411 21.19 -19.04 4.93
CA LEU A 411 21.12 -18.38 6.23
C LEU A 411 21.10 -19.40 7.37
N VAL A 412 20.25 -20.44 7.29
CA VAL A 412 20.20 -21.51 8.29
C VAL A 412 21.52 -22.28 8.33
N ALA A 413 22.09 -22.63 7.17
CA ALA A 413 23.38 -23.31 7.07
C ALA A 413 24.55 -22.46 7.61
N ALA A 414 24.56 -21.16 7.30
CA ALA A 414 25.56 -20.23 7.81
C ALA A 414 25.48 -20.10 9.34
N ARG A 415 24.29 -20.18 9.93
CA ARG A 415 24.18 -20.14 11.40
C ARG A 415 24.60 -21.45 12.07
N ALA A 416 24.34 -22.58 11.43
CA ALA A 416 24.69 -23.92 11.94
C ALA A 416 26.20 -24.23 11.84
N THR A 417 26.93 -23.56 10.94
CA THR A 417 28.37 -23.79 10.76
C THR A 417 29.20 -23.12 11.88
N PRO A 418 30.24 -23.80 12.40
CA PRO A 418 31.09 -23.25 13.46
C PRO A 418 31.84 -21.99 12.98
N ARG A 419 32.09 -21.06 13.92
CA ARG A 419 32.73 -19.77 13.63
C ARG A 419 34.19 -19.99 13.17
N LEU A 420 34.44 -19.84 11.87
CA LEU A 420 35.80 -19.84 11.32
C LEU A 420 36.47 -18.50 11.62
N ARG A 421 37.55 -18.50 12.42
CA ARG A 421 38.26 -17.29 12.88
C ARG A 421 39.54 -16.95 12.09
N ASP A 422 39.81 -17.64 10.99
CA ASP A 422 41.00 -17.43 10.15
C ASP A 422 41.09 -15.99 9.59
N LEU A 423 42.30 -15.44 9.51
CA LEU A 423 42.62 -14.14 8.91
C LEU A 423 42.06 -14.01 7.49
N ARG A 424 42.09 -15.09 6.71
CA ARG A 424 41.51 -15.15 5.35
C ARG A 424 40.02 -14.77 5.35
N TRP A 425 39.26 -15.24 6.34
CA TRP A 425 37.83 -14.95 6.45
C TRP A 425 37.51 -13.51 6.84
N ARG A 426 38.43 -12.82 7.52
CA ARG A 426 38.27 -11.37 7.79
C ARG A 426 38.35 -10.55 6.52
N ALA A 427 39.23 -10.90 5.59
CA ALA A 427 39.33 -10.22 4.29
C ALA A 427 38.05 -10.44 3.46
N VAL A 428 37.57 -11.69 3.37
CA VAL A 428 36.30 -12.03 2.69
C VAL A 428 35.12 -11.26 3.30
N ALA A 429 35.01 -11.22 4.62
CA ALA A 429 33.96 -10.49 5.32
C ALA A 429 33.96 -8.98 5.01
N ARG A 430 35.14 -8.35 4.90
CA ARG A 430 35.26 -6.93 4.51
C ARG A 430 34.88 -6.71 3.05
N ALA A 431 35.35 -7.58 2.15
CA ALA A 431 35.01 -7.52 0.73
C ALA A 431 33.48 -7.66 0.52
N ALA A 432 32.85 -8.63 1.17
CA ALA A 432 31.41 -8.83 1.12
C ALA A 432 30.64 -7.58 1.62
N ARG A 433 31.08 -6.98 2.72
CA ARG A 433 30.48 -5.73 3.22
C ARG A 433 30.65 -4.57 2.23
N ALA A 434 31.83 -4.43 1.62
CA ALA A 434 32.08 -3.41 0.62
C ALA A 434 31.18 -3.59 -0.61
N VAL A 435 30.97 -4.83 -1.07
CA VAL A 435 30.04 -5.16 -2.16
C VAL A 435 28.60 -4.77 -1.77
N ALA A 436 28.13 -5.15 -0.58
CA ALA A 436 26.79 -4.78 -0.12
C ALA A 436 26.56 -3.25 -0.11
N LEU A 437 27.55 -2.49 0.38
CA LEU A 437 27.51 -1.03 0.39
C LEU A 437 27.57 -0.45 -1.03
N ALA A 438 28.38 -1.03 -1.92
CA ALA A 438 28.48 -0.61 -3.31
C ALA A 438 27.15 -0.83 -4.06
N VAL A 439 26.47 -1.96 -3.84
CA VAL A 439 25.14 -2.21 -4.41
C VAL A 439 24.11 -1.19 -3.89
N ALA A 440 24.09 -0.93 -2.59
CA ALA A 440 23.18 0.07 -2.02
C ALA A 440 23.46 1.48 -2.56
N ALA A 441 24.74 1.87 -2.67
CA ALA A 441 25.15 3.14 -3.25
C ALA A 441 24.79 3.25 -4.75
N ALA A 442 24.95 2.17 -5.51
CA ALA A 442 24.53 2.12 -6.91
C ALA A 442 23.01 2.29 -7.04
N CYS A 443 22.21 1.59 -6.23
CA CYS A 443 20.75 1.76 -6.20
C CYS A 443 20.38 3.21 -5.86
N ALA A 444 21.02 3.80 -4.84
CA ALA A 444 20.79 5.19 -4.45
C ALA A 444 21.09 6.16 -5.59
N PHE A 445 22.23 5.97 -6.26
CA PHE A 445 22.65 6.74 -7.41
C PHE A 445 21.60 6.65 -8.51
N PHE A 446 21.25 5.44 -8.97
CA PHE A 446 20.28 5.28 -10.05
C PHE A 446 18.91 5.85 -9.71
N ILE A 447 18.38 5.61 -8.49
CA ILE A 447 17.12 6.20 -8.04
C ILE A 447 17.17 7.74 -8.12
N TRP A 448 18.27 8.34 -7.66
CA TRP A 448 18.40 9.79 -7.66
C TRP A 448 18.45 10.39 -9.06
N PHE A 449 18.90 9.63 -10.06
CA PHE A 449 18.95 10.06 -11.46
C PHE A 449 17.75 9.62 -12.28
N LEU A 450 16.76 8.94 -11.70
CA LEU A 450 15.51 8.67 -12.39
C LEU A 450 14.78 9.99 -12.73
N PRO A 451 14.19 10.09 -13.94
CA PRO A 451 13.26 11.16 -14.20
C PRO A 451 12.06 11.05 -13.24
N PRO A 452 11.45 12.17 -12.83
CA PRO A 452 10.17 12.12 -12.12
C PRO A 452 9.16 11.31 -12.94
N ILE A 453 8.40 10.44 -12.29
CA ILE A 453 7.48 9.53 -13.02
C ILE A 453 6.38 10.32 -13.73
N TYR A 454 5.85 11.37 -13.11
CA TYR A 454 4.72 12.14 -13.62
C TYR A 454 4.93 13.64 -13.47
N GLU A 455 4.54 14.39 -14.50
CA GLU A 455 4.19 15.79 -14.36
C GLU A 455 2.74 15.88 -13.86
N LEU A 456 2.53 16.52 -12.71
CA LEU A 456 1.19 16.68 -12.15
C LEU A 456 0.47 17.84 -12.83
N LEU A 457 -0.48 17.51 -13.70
CA LEU A 457 -1.31 18.46 -14.41
C LEU A 457 -2.68 18.61 -13.74
N ASP A 458 -3.08 19.84 -13.47
CA ASP A 458 -4.39 20.22 -12.94
C ASP A 458 -4.91 21.50 -13.60
N ARG A 459 -6.07 21.98 -13.14
CA ARG A 459 -6.70 23.22 -13.58
C ARG A 459 -5.84 24.50 -13.46
N THR A 460 -4.68 24.47 -12.78
CA THR A 460 -3.79 25.64 -12.65
C THR A 460 -2.71 25.70 -13.72
N ASN A 461 -2.38 24.56 -14.34
CA ASN A 461 -1.29 24.46 -15.31
C ASN A 461 -1.67 23.72 -16.61
N ASN A 462 -2.91 23.22 -16.72
CA ASN A 462 -3.45 22.63 -17.95
C ASN A 462 -4.74 23.37 -18.39
N PRO A 463 -4.77 23.96 -19.61
CA PRO A 463 -5.92 24.71 -20.10
C PRO A 463 -7.23 23.91 -20.21
N LEU A 464 -7.16 22.62 -20.54
CA LEU A 464 -8.33 21.76 -20.64
C LEU A 464 -8.96 21.52 -19.27
N TYR A 465 -8.16 21.23 -18.24
CA TYR A 465 -8.66 21.10 -16.87
C TYR A 465 -9.13 22.44 -16.30
N ALA A 466 -8.50 23.56 -16.70
CA ALA A 466 -8.96 24.90 -16.35
C ALA A 466 -10.36 25.19 -16.95
N ALA A 467 -10.59 24.79 -18.21
CA ALA A 467 -11.90 24.92 -18.86
C ALA A 467 -12.98 24.07 -18.15
N ALA A 468 -12.64 22.83 -17.77
CA ALA A 468 -13.54 22.00 -16.96
C ALA A 468 -13.85 22.65 -15.60
N ALA A 469 -12.86 23.21 -14.92
CA ALA A 469 -13.01 23.88 -13.63
C ALA A 469 -13.79 25.22 -13.72
N ALA A 470 -13.85 25.85 -14.89
CA ALA A 470 -14.52 27.14 -15.09
C ALA A 470 -16.05 27.03 -15.04
N GLU A 471 -16.61 25.90 -15.47
CA GLU A 471 -18.03 25.59 -15.30
C GLU A 471 -18.27 25.20 -13.83
N ARG A 472 -19.16 25.93 -13.15
CA ARG A 472 -19.38 25.80 -11.70
C ARG A 472 -20.58 24.92 -11.37
N GLU A 473 -21.43 24.65 -12.35
CA GLU A 473 -22.69 23.93 -12.15
C GLU A 473 -22.64 22.52 -12.72
N GLY A 474 -23.26 21.60 -11.99
CA GLY A 474 -23.48 20.22 -12.40
C GLY A 474 -22.22 19.35 -12.44
N LEU A 475 -22.43 18.12 -12.90
CA LEU A 475 -21.44 17.04 -12.87
C LEU A 475 -20.66 16.96 -14.19
N LEU A 476 -19.44 16.42 -14.10
CA LEU A 476 -18.63 16.04 -15.25
C LEU A 476 -18.77 14.53 -15.50
N ALA A 477 -19.23 14.13 -16.67
CA ALA A 477 -19.19 12.73 -17.09
C ALA A 477 -17.81 12.40 -17.68
N THR A 478 -17.25 11.25 -17.34
CA THR A 478 -15.91 10.84 -17.79
C THR A 478 -15.97 9.54 -18.60
N GLY A 479 -15.32 9.52 -19.75
CA GLY A 479 -15.28 8.36 -20.65
C GLY A 479 -14.24 7.31 -20.25
N GLY A 480 -14.62 6.03 -20.31
CA GLY A 480 -13.71 4.92 -20.04
C GLY A 480 -13.16 4.89 -18.60
N THR A 481 -11.90 4.47 -18.44
CA THR A 481 -11.26 4.24 -17.12
C THR A 481 -10.57 5.49 -16.57
N PHE A 482 -11.09 6.69 -16.85
CA PHE A 482 -10.52 7.89 -16.25
C PHE A 482 -10.67 7.84 -14.73
N HIS A 483 -9.57 8.13 -14.04
CA HIS A 483 -9.44 8.07 -12.59
C HIS A 483 -8.98 9.43 -12.06
N LEU A 484 -9.45 9.82 -10.87
CA LEU A 484 -9.09 11.06 -10.18
C LEU A 484 -9.38 12.36 -10.93
N VAL A 485 -10.32 12.36 -11.88
CA VAL A 485 -10.65 13.57 -12.67
C VAL A 485 -11.15 14.71 -11.77
N GLN A 486 -11.85 14.39 -10.69
CA GLN A 486 -12.27 15.37 -9.69
C GLN A 486 -11.05 16.11 -9.11
N LEU A 487 -10.00 15.37 -8.78
CA LEU A 487 -8.80 15.93 -8.16
C LEU A 487 -8.16 17.02 -9.03
N TYR A 488 -8.12 16.81 -10.34
CA TYR A 488 -7.44 17.70 -11.28
C TYR A 488 -8.30 18.91 -11.68
N THR A 489 -9.62 18.77 -11.61
CA THR A 489 -10.58 19.77 -12.12
C THR A 489 -11.33 20.52 -11.02
N ARG A 490 -11.35 20.00 -9.79
CA ARG A 490 -12.31 20.39 -8.73
C ARG A 490 -13.77 20.30 -9.17
N ARG A 491 -14.08 19.49 -10.18
CA ARG A 491 -15.46 19.25 -10.61
C ARG A 491 -15.99 17.97 -10.00
N PRO A 492 -17.22 17.97 -9.47
CA PRO A 492 -17.85 16.73 -9.11
C PRO A 492 -18.04 15.86 -10.37
N VAL A 493 -17.67 14.58 -10.31
CA VAL A 493 -17.77 13.64 -11.42
C VAL A 493 -19.00 12.75 -11.27
N LEU A 494 -19.62 12.36 -12.38
CA LEU A 494 -20.79 11.49 -12.34
C LEU A 494 -20.44 10.09 -11.78
N LEU A 495 -19.32 9.53 -12.23
CA LEU A 495 -18.69 8.31 -11.71
C LEU A 495 -17.18 8.43 -11.90
N ASP A 496 -16.42 7.79 -11.00
CA ASP A 496 -15.02 7.49 -11.27
C ASP A 496 -14.95 6.20 -12.10
N GLY A 497 -14.67 6.35 -13.40
CA GLY A 497 -14.64 5.22 -14.34
C GLY A 497 -13.47 4.26 -14.09
N GLY A 498 -12.43 4.70 -13.38
CA GLY A 498 -11.26 3.88 -13.03
C GLY A 498 -11.38 3.12 -11.71
N ALA A 499 -12.33 3.49 -10.84
CA ALA A 499 -12.44 2.96 -9.47
C ALA A 499 -13.88 2.58 -9.08
N LEU A 500 -14.50 1.66 -9.84
CA LEU A 500 -15.85 1.15 -9.50
C LEU A 500 -15.85 0.29 -8.23
N ASP A 501 -14.68 -0.16 -7.76
CA ASP A 501 -14.51 -0.90 -6.51
C ASP A 501 -14.85 -0.09 -5.26
N GLY A 502 -15.02 1.24 -5.41
CA GLY A 502 -15.65 2.14 -4.43
C GLY A 502 -16.96 1.58 -3.84
N ILE A 503 -17.74 0.83 -4.64
CA ILE A 503 -18.99 0.19 -4.20
C ILE A 503 -18.79 -0.81 -3.06
N THR A 504 -17.62 -1.44 -2.98
CA THR A 504 -17.29 -2.40 -1.92
C THR A 504 -16.95 -1.72 -0.59
N TYR A 505 -16.73 -0.41 -0.60
CA TYR A 505 -16.53 0.41 0.60
C TYR A 505 -17.81 1.17 0.98
N ALA A 506 -18.63 1.52 -0.01
CA ALA A 506 -19.84 2.30 0.16
C ALA A 506 -21.02 1.68 -0.63
N PRO A 507 -21.55 0.52 -0.20
CA PRO A 507 -22.57 -0.21 -0.96
C PRO A 507 -23.88 0.56 -1.13
N ALA A 508 -24.14 1.58 -0.30
CA ALA A 508 -25.29 2.47 -0.44
C ALA A 508 -25.30 3.26 -1.76
N GLY A 509 -24.15 3.44 -2.42
CA GLY A 509 -24.09 4.02 -3.75
C GLY A 509 -24.52 3.06 -4.87
N GLY A 510 -24.61 1.75 -4.59
CA GLY A 510 -24.79 0.70 -5.59
C GLY A 510 -26.00 0.87 -6.51
N PRO A 511 -27.22 1.12 -5.98
CA PRO A 511 -28.40 1.33 -6.82
C PRO A 511 -28.23 2.47 -7.83
N LYS A 512 -27.68 3.61 -7.38
CA LYS A 512 -27.47 4.78 -8.24
C LYS A 512 -26.34 4.57 -9.23
N THR A 513 -25.24 3.91 -8.82
CA THR A 513 -24.17 3.50 -9.74
C THR A 513 -24.71 2.59 -10.85
N ALA A 514 -25.52 1.58 -10.51
CA ALA A 514 -26.10 0.68 -11.51
C ALA A 514 -27.05 1.41 -12.47
N ARG A 515 -27.85 2.36 -11.96
CA ARG A 515 -28.69 3.22 -12.81
C ARG A 515 -27.86 4.05 -13.77
N ILE A 516 -26.80 4.71 -13.29
CA ILE A 516 -25.91 5.52 -14.13
C ILE A 516 -25.24 4.67 -15.20
N LEU A 517 -24.69 3.50 -14.83
CA LEU A 517 -24.05 2.59 -15.78
C LEU A 517 -25.02 2.19 -16.90
N ARG A 518 -26.27 1.86 -16.57
CA ARG A 518 -27.29 1.52 -17.56
C ARG A 518 -27.69 2.71 -18.43
N ASP A 519 -28.05 3.84 -17.81
CA ASP A 519 -28.73 4.95 -18.50
C ASP A 519 -27.75 5.87 -19.27
N VAL A 520 -26.49 5.95 -18.81
CA VAL A 520 -25.44 6.84 -19.36
C VAL A 520 -24.35 6.05 -20.07
N TYR A 521 -23.95 4.90 -19.55
CA TYR A 521 -22.87 4.10 -20.14
C TYR A 521 -23.39 2.94 -20.99
N GLY A 522 -24.69 2.63 -20.97
CA GLY A 522 -25.28 1.50 -21.68
C GLY A 522 -24.78 0.13 -21.19
N ILE A 523 -24.35 0.04 -19.93
CA ILE A 523 -23.79 -1.18 -19.33
C ILE A 523 -24.70 -1.67 -18.20
N ASP A 524 -25.12 -2.93 -18.24
CA ASP A 524 -25.80 -3.56 -17.11
C ASP A 524 -24.78 -3.88 -16.01
N PHE A 525 -25.04 -3.42 -14.79
CA PHE A 525 -24.20 -3.70 -13.63
C PHE A 525 -24.19 -5.18 -13.25
N PHE A 526 -25.32 -5.88 -13.40
CA PHE A 526 -25.46 -7.27 -13.00
C PHE A 526 -25.04 -8.25 -14.10
N ASP A 527 -25.04 -7.80 -15.36
CA ASP A 527 -24.55 -8.57 -16.50
C ASP A 527 -23.70 -7.70 -17.44
N PRO A 528 -22.50 -7.27 -17.01
CA PRO A 528 -21.66 -6.44 -17.85
C PRO A 528 -21.12 -7.22 -19.05
N PRO A 529 -20.84 -6.52 -20.17
CA PRO A 529 -20.22 -7.13 -21.34
C PRO A 529 -18.86 -7.76 -20.96
N GLU A 530 -18.43 -8.75 -21.73
CA GLU A 530 -17.25 -9.57 -21.42
C GLU A 530 -16.00 -8.70 -21.19
N GLU A 531 -15.82 -7.65 -21.98
CA GLU A 531 -14.68 -6.74 -21.88
C GLU A 531 -14.70 -5.86 -20.63
N ALA A 532 -15.87 -5.68 -20.00
CA ALA A 532 -16.03 -4.96 -18.73
C ALA A 532 -15.98 -5.88 -17.51
N ARG A 533 -16.10 -7.19 -17.72
CA ARG A 533 -15.92 -8.13 -16.63
C ARG A 533 -14.49 -8.03 -16.14
N ARG A 534 -14.33 -8.10 -14.82
CA ARG A 534 -13.02 -8.36 -14.22
C ARG A 534 -11.99 -7.21 -14.42
N VAL A 535 -12.43 -5.98 -14.67
CA VAL A 535 -11.56 -4.81 -14.89
C VAL A 535 -11.60 -3.81 -13.73
N SER A 536 -12.53 -3.93 -12.78
CA SER A 536 -12.80 -2.96 -11.71
C SER A 536 -13.13 -1.52 -12.18
N GLY A 537 -13.39 -1.32 -13.48
CA GLY A 537 -13.63 -0.01 -14.09
C GLY A 537 -14.43 -0.11 -15.40
N ILE A 538 -14.68 1.04 -16.04
CA ILE A 538 -15.43 1.15 -17.29
C ILE A 538 -14.48 1.07 -18.49
N PRO A 539 -14.46 0.00 -19.29
CA PRO A 539 -13.52 -0.09 -20.41
C PRO A 539 -13.89 0.90 -21.51
N HIS A 540 -12.89 1.66 -21.98
CA HIS A 540 -13.06 2.61 -23.08
C HIS A 540 -13.59 1.93 -24.37
N ARG A 541 -13.24 0.67 -24.64
CA ARG A 541 -13.69 -0.09 -25.82
C ARG A 541 -15.19 -0.38 -25.82
N VAL A 542 -15.79 -0.51 -24.64
CA VAL A 542 -17.23 -0.70 -24.46
C VAL A 542 -17.95 0.64 -24.52
N ASN A 543 -17.41 1.63 -23.79
CA ASN A 543 -18.07 2.92 -23.61
C ASN A 543 -18.05 3.81 -24.87
N LYS A 544 -16.92 3.84 -25.61
CA LYS A 544 -16.75 4.68 -26.81
C LYS A 544 -17.89 4.52 -27.84
N PRO A 545 -18.16 3.32 -28.40
CA PRO A 545 -19.18 3.16 -29.43
C PRO A 545 -20.60 3.48 -28.94
N ILE A 546 -20.86 3.43 -27.64
CA ILE A 546 -22.15 3.80 -27.06
C ILE A 546 -22.31 5.32 -27.10
N TRP A 547 -21.32 6.05 -26.60
CA TRP A 547 -21.35 7.51 -26.53
C TRP A 547 -21.29 8.19 -27.90
N GLU A 548 -20.53 7.64 -28.86
CA GLU A 548 -20.48 8.18 -30.24
C GLU A 548 -21.80 7.99 -31.01
N ARG A 549 -22.70 7.09 -30.56
CA ARG A 549 -24.04 6.92 -31.13
C ARG A 549 -25.11 7.77 -30.45
N TYR A 550 -24.81 8.39 -29.32
CA TYR A 550 -25.78 9.25 -28.63
C TYR A 550 -25.99 10.53 -29.44
N SER A 551 -27.25 10.81 -29.76
CA SER A 551 -27.65 12.08 -30.33
C SER A 551 -27.53 13.20 -29.31
N ARG A 552 -27.48 14.45 -29.79
CA ARG A 552 -27.59 15.62 -28.92
C ARG A 552 -28.78 15.58 -27.96
N LEU A 553 -29.95 15.12 -28.42
CA LEU A 553 -31.15 14.97 -27.59
C LEU A 553 -30.89 14.01 -26.43
N LYS A 554 -30.24 12.86 -26.69
CA LYS A 554 -29.89 11.91 -25.63
C LYS A 554 -28.95 12.53 -24.59
N TRP A 555 -27.98 13.35 -25.02
CA TRP A 555 -27.13 14.07 -24.09
C TRP A 555 -27.88 15.11 -23.26
N GLN A 556 -28.85 15.82 -23.85
CA GLN A 556 -29.73 16.75 -23.12
C GLN A 556 -30.60 16.01 -22.08
N GLU A 557 -31.10 14.81 -22.39
CA GLU A 557 -31.77 13.95 -21.40
C GLU A 557 -30.83 13.58 -20.24
N ILE A 558 -29.60 13.17 -20.54
CA ILE A 558 -28.60 12.84 -19.50
C ILE A 558 -28.30 14.06 -18.62
N ARG A 559 -28.20 15.26 -19.22
CA ARG A 559 -28.05 16.51 -18.48
C ARG A 559 -29.23 16.76 -17.56
N HIS A 560 -30.45 16.58 -18.04
CA HIS A 560 -31.66 16.75 -17.24
C HIS A 560 -31.72 15.76 -16.07
N ASP A 561 -31.51 14.47 -16.34
CA ASP A 561 -31.74 13.40 -15.37
C ASP A 561 -30.62 13.26 -14.33
N PHE A 562 -29.38 13.58 -14.72
CA PHE A 562 -28.20 13.38 -13.88
C PHE A 562 -27.45 14.68 -13.55
N GLY A 563 -27.88 15.82 -14.08
CA GLY A 563 -27.21 17.10 -13.86
C GLY A 563 -25.84 17.21 -14.51
N VAL A 564 -25.54 16.40 -15.53
CA VAL A 564 -24.26 16.43 -16.25
C VAL A 564 -24.21 17.64 -17.19
N THR A 565 -23.18 18.47 -17.07
CA THR A 565 -23.05 19.68 -17.92
C THR A 565 -21.96 19.57 -18.97
N GLN A 566 -20.96 18.73 -18.72
CA GLN A 566 -19.82 18.50 -19.61
C GLN A 566 -19.44 17.02 -19.65
N VAL A 567 -18.73 16.63 -20.71
CA VAL A 567 -18.24 15.27 -20.95
C VAL A 567 -16.76 15.31 -21.28
N LEU A 568 -15.93 14.60 -20.51
CA LEU A 568 -14.49 14.45 -20.75
C LEU A 568 -14.22 13.09 -21.38
N THR A 569 -13.60 13.07 -22.56
CA THR A 569 -13.23 11.85 -23.30
C THR A 569 -11.76 11.88 -23.72
N ARG A 570 -11.30 10.78 -24.30
CA ARG A 570 -10.04 10.76 -25.07
C ARG A 570 -10.21 11.56 -26.37
N ALA A 571 -9.10 12.06 -26.92
CA ALA A 571 -9.08 12.90 -28.13
C ALA A 571 -9.62 12.19 -29.38
N ASP A 572 -9.56 10.86 -29.43
CA ASP A 572 -10.02 10.05 -30.57
C ASP A 572 -11.54 9.78 -30.57
N TRP A 573 -12.28 10.29 -29.58
CA TRP A 573 -13.73 10.15 -29.51
C TRP A 573 -14.42 11.31 -30.24
N VAL A 574 -15.52 11.02 -30.92
CA VAL A 574 -16.33 12.00 -31.67
C VAL A 574 -17.77 11.96 -31.18
N LEU A 575 -18.17 12.94 -30.37
CA LEU A 575 -19.53 13.06 -29.85
C LEU A 575 -20.33 14.10 -30.65
N ASP A 576 -21.66 13.94 -30.74
CA ASP A 576 -22.58 14.97 -31.27
C ASP A 576 -22.81 16.10 -30.25
N LEU A 577 -21.70 16.73 -29.84
CA LEU A 577 -21.63 17.81 -28.88
C LEU A 577 -20.59 18.85 -29.31
N PRO A 578 -20.77 20.13 -28.98
CA PRO A 578 -19.72 21.13 -29.18
C PRO A 578 -18.50 20.84 -28.29
N ILE A 579 -17.30 20.92 -28.89
CA ILE A 579 -16.02 20.87 -28.17
C ILE A 579 -15.82 22.22 -27.47
N GLU A 580 -15.55 22.17 -26.17
CA GLU A 580 -15.28 23.34 -25.34
C GLU A 580 -13.77 23.57 -25.15
N ALA A 581 -13.01 22.49 -24.98
CA ALA A 581 -11.56 22.51 -24.92
C ALA A 581 -11.00 21.15 -25.37
N GLU A 582 -9.79 21.13 -25.90
CA GLU A 582 -9.09 19.89 -26.25
C GLU A 582 -7.58 20.05 -26.10
N ASP A 583 -6.90 18.92 -25.90
CA ASP A 583 -5.46 18.79 -26.06
C ASP A 583 -5.15 17.53 -26.88
N GLN A 584 -3.86 17.18 -26.99
CA GLN A 584 -3.43 16.02 -27.78
C GLN A 584 -3.98 14.67 -27.28
N PHE A 585 -4.45 14.57 -26.04
CA PHE A 585 -4.90 13.33 -25.40
C PHE A 585 -6.39 13.32 -25.06
N LEU A 586 -6.98 14.49 -24.79
CA LEU A 586 -8.31 14.63 -24.21
C LEU A 586 -9.17 15.64 -24.96
N LYS A 587 -10.48 15.43 -24.90
CA LYS A 587 -11.52 16.36 -25.38
C LYS A 587 -12.55 16.60 -24.30
N LEU A 588 -12.88 17.87 -24.08
CA LEU A 588 -13.96 18.31 -23.21
C LEU A 588 -15.10 18.82 -24.08
N TYR A 589 -16.26 18.20 -23.95
CA TYR A 589 -17.49 18.55 -24.64
C TYR A 589 -18.47 19.24 -23.70
N ARG A 590 -19.25 20.18 -24.23
CA ARG A 590 -20.36 20.83 -23.51
C ARG A 590 -21.69 20.22 -23.94
N ILE A 591 -22.56 19.92 -22.98
CA ILE A 591 -23.94 19.53 -23.29
C ILE A 591 -24.81 20.80 -23.39
N PRO A 592 -25.42 21.11 -24.54
CA PRO A 592 -26.31 22.26 -24.68
C PRO A 592 -27.48 22.23 -23.69
N ARG A 593 -28.03 23.40 -23.37
CA ARG A 593 -29.26 23.50 -22.55
C ARG A 593 -30.49 23.09 -23.34
#